data_AF-A0A059LH12-F1
#
_entry.id   AF-A0A059LH12-F1
#
_cell.length_a   1.000
_cell.length_b   1.000
_cell.length_c   1.000
_cell.angle_alpha   90.00
_cell.angle_beta   90.00
_cell.angle_gamma   90.00
#
_symmetry.space_group_name_H-M   'P 1'
#
loop_
_entity.id
_entity.type
_entity.pdbx_description
1 polymer ?
#
loop_
_entity_poly.entity_id
_entity_poly.type
_entity_poly.pdbx_seq_one_letter_code
_entity_poly.pdbx_strand_id
1 'polypeptide(L)'
;MAKLTSIFILKYESPERDALVLGSAHDLSSFGFFQRSTVREMLTFVSRTVARKTQVGQRQSVKHDDYLCHAYNRDGLVGVVFANQAYPVRAGFCAVSKVLEDFLAQQGDAWRGATADSTEGDSLLEGALTKFQDPAAADKLTKIQNDLDETKIILHQTIENVLDRGEKLDKLVDKSADLSLASQMFYKQARKANSCCTFM
;
A
#
# COMPACT_ATOMS: atom_id res chain seq x y z
N MET A 1 -9.18 -17.06 3.04
CA MET A 1 -9.53 -16.31 4.27
C MET A 1 -9.12 -14.86 4.08
N ALA A 2 -9.95 -13.89 4.47
CA ALA A 2 -9.59 -12.47 4.41
C ALA A 2 -8.31 -12.19 5.20
N LYS A 3 -7.38 -11.40 4.64
CA LYS A 3 -6.10 -11.10 5.29
C LYS A 3 -5.54 -9.75 4.86
N LEU A 4 -5.07 -8.97 5.84
CA LEU A 4 -4.21 -7.81 5.61
C LEU A 4 -2.74 -8.25 5.59
N THR A 5 -2.02 -7.87 4.54
CA THR A 5 -0.62 -8.25 4.34
C THR A 5 0.33 -7.17 4.83
N SER A 6 -0.01 -5.90 4.59
CA SER A 6 0.79 -4.77 5.10
C SER A 6 0.01 -3.48 5.15
N ILE A 7 0.51 -2.55 5.97
CA ILE A 7 0.02 -1.18 6.08
C ILE A 7 1.23 -0.25 6.07
N PHE A 8 1.11 0.87 5.37
CA PHE A 8 2.11 1.92 5.29
C PHE A 8 1.50 3.28 5.54
N ILE A 9 2.31 4.17 6.10
CA ILE A 9 2.10 5.63 6.08
C ILE A 9 3.27 6.24 5.33
N LEU A 10 2.97 7.10 4.36
CA LEU A 10 3.96 7.80 3.57
C LEU A 10 3.71 9.31 3.55
N LYS A 11 4.77 10.10 3.46
CA LYS A 11 4.72 11.50 3.05
C LYS A 11 4.92 11.58 1.55
N TYR A 12 3.98 12.21 0.85
CA TYR A 12 4.08 12.57 -0.55
C TYR A 12 3.96 14.09 -0.72
N GLU A 13 4.95 14.69 -1.37
CA GLU A 13 5.06 16.15 -1.50
C GLU A 13 4.91 16.60 -2.96
N SER A 14 5.65 15.97 -3.88
CA SER A 14 5.59 16.32 -5.30
C SER A 14 5.96 15.13 -6.20
N PRO A 15 5.58 15.15 -7.50
CA PRO A 15 5.90 14.08 -8.44
C PRO A 15 7.41 13.86 -8.66
N GLU A 16 8.22 14.89 -8.38
CA GLU A 16 9.68 14.92 -8.56
C GLU A 16 10.44 14.21 -7.44
N ARG A 17 9.78 13.95 -6.30
CA ARG A 17 10.36 13.26 -5.15
C ARG A 17 9.67 11.92 -4.94
N ASP A 18 10.44 10.96 -4.44
CA ASP A 18 9.87 9.71 -3.95
C ASP A 18 9.07 9.95 -2.67
N ALA A 19 8.03 9.15 -2.49
CA ALA A 19 7.25 9.18 -1.26
C ALA A 19 8.08 8.60 -0.11
N LEU A 20 8.21 9.36 0.97
CA LEU A 20 8.97 8.95 2.15
C LEU A 20 8.11 8.03 3.01
N VAL A 21 8.60 6.85 3.37
CA VAL A 21 7.91 5.95 4.30
C VAL A 21 8.11 6.50 5.71
N LEU A 22 7.03 6.81 6.39
CA LEU A 22 7.05 7.27 7.80
C LEU A 22 6.79 6.12 8.78
N GLY A 23 6.29 5.01 8.26
CA GLY A 23 6.17 3.75 8.98
C GLY A 23 5.55 2.66 8.13
N SER A 24 5.80 1.42 8.52
CA SER A 24 5.25 0.23 7.88
C SER A 24 5.06 -0.91 8.87
N ALA A 25 4.04 -1.74 8.64
CA ALA A 25 3.85 -3.01 9.34
C ALA A 25 3.45 -4.10 8.35
N HIS A 26 3.89 -5.33 8.59
CA HIS A 26 3.68 -6.44 7.65
C HIS A 26 3.36 -7.76 8.36
N ASP A 27 2.38 -8.50 7.84
CA ASP A 27 2.14 -9.91 8.14
C ASP A 27 2.40 -10.74 6.89
N LEU A 28 3.65 -11.21 6.79
CA LEU A 28 4.12 -12.06 5.69
C LEU A 28 4.16 -13.55 6.06
N SER A 29 3.44 -13.95 7.11
CA SER A 29 3.44 -15.34 7.61
C SER A 29 3.01 -16.37 6.56
N SER A 30 2.17 -15.95 5.61
CA SER A 30 1.68 -16.77 4.48
C SER A 30 2.72 -16.99 3.38
N PHE A 31 3.84 -16.29 3.42
CA PHE A 31 4.94 -16.44 2.47
C PHE A 31 6.06 -17.29 3.08
N GLY A 32 6.76 -18.04 2.22
CA GLY A 32 7.92 -18.83 2.62
C GLY A 32 8.99 -17.93 3.25
N PHE A 33 9.65 -18.42 4.32
CA PHE A 33 10.58 -17.62 5.14
C PHE A 33 11.60 -16.83 4.31
N PHE A 34 12.21 -17.47 3.32
CA PHE A 34 13.23 -16.87 2.45
C PHE A 34 12.68 -15.86 1.43
N GLN A 35 11.37 -15.84 1.17
CA GLN A 35 10.73 -14.90 0.24
C GLN A 35 10.27 -13.62 0.94
N ARG A 36 10.15 -13.63 2.29
CA ARG A 36 9.56 -12.51 3.04
C ARG A 36 10.33 -11.20 2.88
N SER A 37 11.66 -11.24 2.77
CA SER A 37 12.47 -10.04 2.50
C SER A 37 12.10 -9.43 1.14
N THR A 38 12.10 -10.24 0.09
CA THR A 38 11.72 -9.82 -1.26
C THR A 38 10.30 -9.28 -1.33
N VAL A 39 9.36 -9.95 -0.66
CA VAL A 39 7.97 -9.48 -0.60
C VAL A 39 7.89 -8.11 0.11
N ARG A 40 8.64 -7.91 1.20
CA ARG A 40 8.69 -6.60 1.89
C ARG A 40 9.21 -5.50 0.98
N GLU A 41 10.33 -5.73 0.29
CA GLU A 41 10.90 -4.77 -0.67
C GLU A 41 9.89 -4.41 -1.77
N MET A 42 9.21 -5.41 -2.32
CA MET A 42 8.16 -5.19 -3.33
C MET A 42 6.97 -4.40 -2.79
N LEU A 43 6.51 -4.67 -1.58
CA LEU A 43 5.42 -3.93 -0.94
C LEU A 43 5.80 -2.46 -0.72
N THR A 44 7.04 -2.17 -0.31
CA THR A 44 7.57 -0.80 -0.17
C THR A 44 7.61 -0.08 -1.52
N PHE A 45 8.15 -0.73 -2.55
CA PHE A 45 8.19 -0.17 -3.89
C PHE A 45 6.79 0.16 -4.43
N VAL A 46 5.84 -0.76 -4.27
CA VAL A 46 4.46 -0.55 -4.72
C VAL A 46 3.76 0.52 -3.89
N SER A 47 3.99 0.58 -2.57
CA SER A 47 3.35 1.60 -1.72
C SER A 47 3.80 3.00 -2.11
N ARG A 48 5.09 3.20 -2.39
CA ARG A 48 5.64 4.46 -2.93
C ARG A 48 5.05 4.81 -4.29
N THR A 49 4.96 3.84 -5.19
CA THR A 49 4.39 4.03 -6.53
C THR A 49 2.93 4.46 -6.45
N VAL A 50 2.11 3.76 -5.67
CA VAL A 50 0.69 4.09 -5.50
C VAL A 50 0.52 5.42 -4.77
N ALA A 51 1.35 5.74 -3.78
CA ALA A 51 1.30 7.03 -3.10
C ALA A 51 1.50 8.21 -4.06
N ARG A 52 2.51 8.13 -4.94
CA ARG A 52 2.78 9.17 -5.95
C ARG A 52 1.63 9.34 -6.95
N LYS A 53 0.88 8.27 -7.22
CA LYS A 53 -0.23 8.26 -8.16
C LYS A 53 -1.59 8.56 -7.50
N THR A 54 -1.62 8.71 -6.18
CA THR A 54 -2.83 9.10 -5.43
C THR A 54 -2.85 10.62 -5.27
N GLN A 55 -3.77 11.30 -5.94
CA GLN A 55 -3.95 12.74 -5.81
C GLN A 55 -4.47 13.12 -4.41
N VAL A 56 -4.24 14.36 -4.00
CA VAL A 56 -4.71 14.87 -2.70
C VAL A 56 -6.23 14.76 -2.62
N GLY A 57 -6.73 14.21 -1.50
CA GLY A 57 -8.16 13.96 -1.25
C GLY A 57 -8.70 12.70 -1.94
N GLN A 58 -7.91 12.05 -2.79
CA GLN A 58 -8.34 10.89 -3.56
C GLN A 58 -8.22 9.59 -2.75
N ARG A 59 -9.22 8.73 -2.90
CA ARG A 59 -9.18 7.33 -2.47
C ARG A 59 -9.14 6.44 -3.70
N GLN A 60 -8.16 5.54 -3.76
CA GLN A 60 -8.04 4.61 -4.86
C GLN A 60 -7.74 3.18 -4.41
N SER A 61 -8.15 2.22 -5.23
CA SER A 61 -7.81 0.83 -5.08
C SER A 61 -7.17 0.30 -6.35
N VAL A 62 -6.07 -0.41 -6.21
CA VAL A 62 -5.29 -0.98 -7.30
C VAL A 62 -5.29 -2.48 -7.10
N LYS A 63 -5.87 -3.22 -8.04
CA LYS A 63 -5.81 -4.67 -8.05
C LYS A 63 -4.52 -5.15 -8.70
N HIS A 64 -3.91 -6.20 -8.17
CA HIS A 64 -2.82 -6.93 -8.80
C HIS A 64 -2.92 -8.41 -8.39
N ASP A 65 -3.19 -9.28 -9.36
CA ASP A 65 -3.52 -10.68 -9.14
C ASP A 65 -4.62 -10.85 -8.06
N ASP A 66 -4.35 -11.65 -7.02
CA ASP A 66 -5.26 -11.91 -5.89
C ASP A 66 -5.14 -10.89 -4.75
N TYR A 67 -4.44 -9.78 -4.98
CA TYR A 67 -4.21 -8.73 -4.00
C TYR A 67 -4.83 -7.39 -4.42
N LEU A 68 -5.23 -6.63 -3.41
CA LEU A 68 -5.73 -5.27 -3.52
C LEU A 68 -4.83 -4.35 -2.69
N CYS A 69 -4.47 -3.23 -3.28
CA CYS A 69 -3.81 -2.12 -2.63
C CYS A 69 -4.82 -0.97 -2.51
N HIS A 70 -5.15 -0.55 -1.29
CA HIS A 70 -6.06 0.57 -1.01
C HIS A 70 -5.24 1.77 -0.53
N ALA A 71 -5.38 2.91 -1.18
CA ALA A 71 -4.65 4.12 -0.84
C ALA A 71 -5.59 5.31 -0.62
N TYR A 72 -5.23 6.15 0.35
CA TYR A 72 -5.90 7.43 0.60
C TYR A 72 -4.84 8.50 0.86
N ASN A 73 -4.86 9.57 0.08
CA ASN A 73 -4.00 10.74 0.29
C ASN A 73 -4.77 11.85 0.99
N ARG A 74 -4.38 12.16 2.23
CA ARG A 74 -4.92 13.25 3.03
C ARG A 74 -3.89 14.36 3.15
N ASP A 75 -3.92 15.28 2.20
CA ASP A 75 -3.08 16.48 2.15
C ASP A 75 -1.56 16.18 2.19
N GLY A 76 -1.14 15.16 1.45
CA GLY A 76 0.26 14.72 1.37
C GLY A 76 0.62 13.62 2.35
N LEU A 77 -0.21 13.34 3.37
CA LEU A 77 -0.08 12.14 4.19
C LEU A 77 -0.87 11.00 3.55
N VAL A 78 -0.18 9.98 3.08
CA VAL A 78 -0.75 8.87 2.31
C VAL A 78 -0.74 7.59 3.13
N GLY A 79 -1.92 7.01 3.33
CA GLY A 79 -2.05 5.68 3.92
C GLY A 79 -2.24 4.65 2.83
N VAL A 80 -1.51 3.53 2.91
CA VAL A 80 -1.60 2.44 1.93
C VAL A 80 -1.78 1.11 2.67
N VAL A 81 -2.80 0.35 2.29
CA VAL A 81 -3.10 -0.97 2.86
C VAL A 81 -3.07 -2.02 1.75
N PHE A 82 -2.37 -3.12 1.98
CA PHE A 82 -2.36 -4.29 1.10
C PHE A 82 -3.16 -5.41 1.74
N ALA A 83 -4.11 -5.95 0.99
CA ALA A 83 -4.98 -7.02 1.41
C ALA A 83 -5.13 -8.05 0.29
N ASN A 84 -5.54 -9.27 0.62
CA ASN A 84 -6.00 -10.18 -0.42
C ASN A 84 -7.42 -9.79 -0.88
N GLN A 85 -7.84 -10.30 -2.04
CA GLN A 85 -9.14 -9.98 -2.64
C GLN A 85 -10.34 -10.40 -1.76
N ALA A 86 -10.14 -11.37 -0.85
CA ALA A 86 -11.17 -11.79 0.09
C ALA A 86 -11.42 -10.78 1.23
N TYR A 87 -10.50 -9.83 1.45
CA TYR A 87 -10.66 -8.79 2.44
C TYR A 87 -11.62 -7.69 1.90
N PRO A 88 -12.67 -7.31 2.65
CA PRO A 88 -13.64 -6.35 2.16
C PRO A 88 -13.02 -4.98 1.85
N VAL A 89 -13.29 -4.45 0.66
CA VAL A 89 -12.77 -3.15 0.19
C VAL A 89 -13.11 -2.02 1.17
N ARG A 90 -14.36 -1.99 1.68
CA ARG A 90 -14.80 -0.99 2.68
C ARG A 90 -13.95 -1.07 3.95
N ALA A 91 -13.76 -2.27 4.50
CA ALA A 91 -12.92 -2.48 5.67
C ALA A 91 -11.47 -2.02 5.42
N GLY A 92 -10.94 -2.23 4.21
CA GLY A 92 -9.61 -1.76 3.81
C GLY A 92 -9.49 -0.24 3.88
N PHE A 93 -10.45 0.51 3.30
CA PHE A 93 -10.46 1.97 3.39
C PHE A 93 -10.75 2.51 4.79
N CYS A 94 -11.55 1.78 5.58
CA CYS A 94 -11.74 2.10 7.00
C CYS A 94 -10.40 1.99 7.77
N ALA A 95 -9.64 0.92 7.54
CA ALA A 95 -8.33 0.72 8.14
C ALA A 95 -7.35 1.84 7.73
N VAL A 96 -7.27 2.18 6.42
CA VAL A 96 -6.44 3.29 5.92
C VAL A 96 -6.81 4.61 6.62
N SER A 97 -8.10 4.94 6.65
CA SER A 97 -8.57 6.21 7.21
C SER A 97 -8.27 6.31 8.71
N LYS A 98 -8.50 5.21 9.45
CA LYS A 98 -8.26 5.18 10.88
C LYS A 98 -6.78 5.29 11.24
N VAL A 99 -5.92 4.60 10.49
CA VAL A 99 -4.47 4.67 10.67
C VAL A 99 -3.94 6.09 10.46
N LEU A 100 -4.44 6.80 9.44
CA LEU A 100 -4.07 8.20 9.20
C LEU A 100 -4.57 9.13 10.32
N GLU A 101 -5.78 8.92 10.83
CA GLU A 101 -6.30 9.68 11.97
C GLU A 101 -5.47 9.46 13.24
N ASP A 102 -5.14 8.21 13.56
CA ASP A 102 -4.38 7.87 14.76
C ASP A 102 -2.94 8.41 14.68
N PHE A 103 -2.31 8.34 13.50
CA PHE A 103 -0.99 8.90 13.29
C PHE A 103 -0.97 10.42 13.45
N LEU A 104 -1.96 11.12 12.86
CA LEU A 104 -2.10 12.57 13.04
C LEU A 104 -2.40 12.95 14.50
N ALA A 105 -3.18 12.14 15.22
CA ALA A 105 -3.44 12.36 16.63
C ALA A 105 -2.18 12.20 17.49
N GLN A 106 -1.27 11.30 17.12
CA GLN A 106 -0.02 11.06 17.85
C GLN A 106 1.10 12.04 17.48
N GLN A 107 1.26 12.36 16.18
CA GLN A 107 2.41 13.10 15.65
C GLN A 107 2.09 14.55 15.25
N GLY A 108 0.80 14.93 15.19
CA GLY A 108 0.38 16.24 14.71
C GLY A 108 0.84 16.49 13.27
N ASP A 109 1.41 17.67 13.02
CA ASP A 109 1.96 18.07 11.72
C ASP A 109 3.48 17.87 11.58
N ALA A 110 4.15 17.26 12.58
CA ALA A 110 5.61 17.10 12.58
C ALA A 110 6.12 16.30 11.35
N TRP A 111 5.32 15.35 10.88
CA TRP A 111 5.60 14.54 9.69
C TRP A 111 5.85 15.38 8.42
N ARG A 112 5.29 16.60 8.33
CA ARG A 112 5.51 17.50 7.19
C ARG A 112 6.98 17.89 7.06
N GLY A 113 7.73 17.89 8.16
CA GLY A 113 9.18 18.16 8.18
C GLY A 113 10.05 16.98 7.76
N ALA A 114 9.50 15.77 7.55
CA ALA A 114 10.28 14.60 7.20
C ALA A 114 11.01 14.78 5.85
N THR A 115 12.30 14.44 5.85
CA THR A 115 13.21 14.54 4.68
C THR A 115 13.79 13.20 4.26
N ALA A 116 13.59 12.14 5.05
CA ALA A 116 14.01 10.78 4.78
C ALA A 116 12.97 9.78 5.33
N ASP A 117 13.13 8.51 5.01
CA ASP A 117 12.33 7.44 5.60
C ASP A 117 12.53 7.39 7.12
N SER A 118 11.46 7.04 7.84
CA SER A 118 11.45 6.85 9.28
C SER A 118 10.59 5.65 9.68
N THR A 119 10.72 5.25 10.94
CA THR A 119 9.98 4.14 11.56
C THR A 119 9.05 4.64 12.68
N GLU A 120 8.78 5.94 12.71
CA GLU A 120 8.00 6.60 13.77
C GLU A 120 6.55 6.09 13.83
N GLY A 121 6.01 5.66 12.68
CA GLY A 121 4.69 5.07 12.57
C GLY A 121 4.63 3.57 12.87
N ASP A 122 5.75 2.85 12.96
CA ASP A 122 5.76 1.38 12.97
C ASP A 122 4.95 0.79 14.12
N SER A 123 5.17 1.27 15.34
CA SER A 123 4.48 0.76 16.54
C SER A 123 2.95 0.93 16.44
N LEU A 124 2.48 2.06 15.91
CA LEU A 124 1.06 2.31 15.65
C LEU A 124 0.53 1.35 14.59
N LEU A 125 1.30 1.13 13.52
CA LEU A 125 0.92 0.30 12.40
C LEU A 125 0.89 -1.19 12.75
N GLU A 126 1.78 -1.67 13.62
CA GLU A 126 1.78 -3.05 14.12
C GLU A 126 0.49 -3.35 14.91
N GLY A 127 0.10 -2.42 15.78
CA GLY A 127 -1.16 -2.49 16.52
C GLY A 127 -2.38 -2.46 15.59
N ALA A 128 -2.37 -1.55 14.61
CA ALA A 128 -3.43 -1.44 13.62
C ALA A 128 -3.54 -2.70 12.75
N LEU A 129 -2.41 -3.23 12.26
CA LEU A 129 -2.36 -4.44 11.45
C LEU A 129 -2.97 -5.61 12.19
N THR A 130 -2.62 -5.80 13.46
CA THR A 130 -3.18 -6.87 14.30
C THR A 130 -4.69 -6.70 14.50
N LYS A 131 -5.12 -5.47 14.84
CA LYS A 131 -6.54 -5.16 15.07
C LYS A 131 -7.40 -5.36 13.83
N PHE A 132 -6.94 -4.93 12.67
CA PHE A 132 -7.70 -4.94 11.43
C PHE A 132 -7.56 -6.25 10.65
N GLN A 133 -6.82 -7.26 11.14
CA GLN A 133 -6.94 -8.62 10.57
C GLN A 133 -8.39 -9.12 10.59
N ASP A 134 -9.17 -8.74 11.61
CA ASP A 134 -10.62 -8.91 11.62
C ASP A 134 -11.32 -7.72 10.92
N PRO A 135 -11.94 -7.92 9.74
CA PRO A 135 -12.66 -6.85 9.04
C PRO A 135 -13.79 -6.23 9.88
N ALA A 136 -14.43 -7.01 10.77
CA ALA A 136 -15.52 -6.51 11.61
C ALA A 136 -15.06 -5.45 12.62
N ALA A 137 -13.77 -5.38 12.93
CA ALA A 137 -13.19 -4.32 13.74
C ALA A 137 -13.21 -2.96 13.02
N ALA A 138 -13.17 -2.96 11.68
CA ALA A 138 -13.25 -1.77 10.86
C ALA A 138 -14.71 -1.29 10.68
N ASP A 139 -15.67 -2.22 10.67
CA ASP A 139 -17.11 -1.96 10.54
C ASP A 139 -17.76 -1.29 11.76
N LYS A 140 -17.02 -1.08 12.85
CA LYS A 140 -17.52 -0.35 14.03
C LYS A 140 -17.33 1.16 13.93
N LEU A 141 -16.69 1.65 12.87
CA LEU A 141 -16.35 3.07 12.68
C LEU A 141 -17.40 3.79 11.84
N THR A 142 -18.57 4.07 12.42
CA THR A 142 -19.74 4.65 11.72
C THR A 142 -19.43 5.96 11.00
N LYS A 143 -18.62 6.83 11.60
CA LYS A 143 -18.25 8.11 10.97
C LYS A 143 -17.48 7.90 9.67
N ILE A 144 -16.46 7.03 9.70
CA ILE A 144 -15.64 6.73 8.52
C ILE A 144 -16.47 6.05 7.44
N GLN A 145 -17.44 5.21 7.83
CA GLN A 145 -18.35 4.59 6.87
C GLN A 145 -19.17 5.63 6.10
N ASN A 146 -19.76 6.60 6.80
CA ASN A 146 -20.51 7.67 6.14
C ASN A 146 -19.61 8.46 5.18
N ASP A 147 -18.40 8.82 5.62
CA ASP A 147 -17.42 9.53 4.78
C ASP A 147 -17.05 8.72 3.52
N LEU A 148 -16.98 7.39 3.62
CA LEU A 148 -16.70 6.50 2.49
C LEU A 148 -17.89 6.32 1.55
N ASP A 149 -19.13 6.34 2.07
CA ASP A 149 -20.34 6.27 1.25
C ASP A 149 -20.53 7.52 0.38
N GLU A 150 -20.09 8.67 0.89
CA GLU A 150 -20.11 9.94 0.13
C GLU A 150 -18.92 10.08 -0.82
N THR A 151 -17.80 9.39 -0.55
CA THR A 151 -16.58 9.52 -1.36
C THR A 151 -16.55 8.54 -2.54
N LYS A 152 -16.32 9.06 -3.75
CA LYS A 152 -16.01 8.22 -4.91
C LYS A 152 -14.65 7.53 -4.75
N ILE A 153 -14.65 6.20 -4.66
CA ILE A 153 -13.46 5.36 -4.73
C ILE A 153 -13.13 5.10 -6.21
N ILE A 154 -11.87 5.32 -6.59
CA ILE A 154 -11.38 5.01 -7.93
C ILE A 154 -10.77 3.61 -7.91
N LEU A 155 -11.26 2.73 -8.79
CA LEU A 155 -10.80 1.35 -8.89
C LEU A 155 -10.01 1.15 -10.17
N HIS A 156 -8.75 0.73 -10.03
CA HIS A 156 -7.89 0.31 -11.11
C HIS A 156 -7.79 -1.21 -11.12
N GLN A 157 -8.07 -1.81 -12.29
CA GLN A 157 -8.05 -3.27 -12.46
C GLN A 157 -6.65 -3.87 -12.37
N THR A 158 -5.63 -3.10 -12.75
CA THR A 158 -4.24 -3.52 -12.68
C THR A 158 -3.36 -2.36 -12.24
N ILE A 159 -2.18 -2.67 -11.72
CA ILE A 159 -1.16 -1.66 -11.38
C ILE A 159 -0.68 -0.88 -12.61
N GLU A 160 -0.68 -1.47 -13.80
CA GLU A 160 -0.32 -0.74 -15.03
C GLU A 160 -1.29 0.40 -15.34
N ASN A 161 -2.56 0.28 -14.94
CA ASN A 161 -3.57 1.34 -15.15
C ASN A 161 -3.35 2.56 -14.25
N VAL A 162 -2.43 2.47 -13.30
CA VAL A 162 -2.04 3.55 -12.39
C VAL A 162 -0.73 4.22 -12.85
N LEU A 163 0.01 3.58 -13.75
CA LEU A 163 1.27 4.10 -14.31
C LEU A 163 0.99 5.13 -15.42
N ASP A 164 1.97 6.00 -15.68
CA ASP A 164 1.83 6.96 -16.78
C ASP A 164 1.89 6.26 -18.13
N ARG A 165 1.31 6.91 -19.14
CA ARG A 165 1.32 6.40 -20.51
C ARG A 165 2.76 6.20 -20.99
N GLY A 166 3.13 4.94 -21.25
CA GLY A 166 4.47 4.58 -21.75
C GLY A 166 5.43 4.11 -20.66
N GLU A 167 5.06 4.23 -19.38
CA GLU A 167 5.76 3.56 -18.28
C GLU A 167 5.38 2.08 -18.23
N LYS A 168 6.36 1.24 -17.87
CA LYS A 168 6.15 -0.19 -17.65
C LYS A 168 6.65 -0.54 -16.26
N LEU A 169 5.91 -1.37 -15.54
CA LEU A 169 6.29 -1.82 -14.21
C LEU A 169 7.69 -2.44 -14.17
N ASP A 170 8.07 -3.21 -15.19
CA ASP A 170 9.41 -3.80 -15.31
C ASP A 170 10.53 -2.75 -15.33
N LYS A 171 10.29 -1.62 -16.00
CA LYS A 171 11.28 -0.52 -16.05
C LYS A 171 11.40 0.20 -14.72
N LEU A 172 10.30 0.28 -13.97
CA LEU A 172 10.30 0.87 -12.63
C LEU A 172 11.01 -0.05 -11.64
N VAL A 173 10.78 -1.36 -11.72
CA VAL A 173 11.50 -2.38 -10.94
C VAL A 173 13.01 -2.31 -11.19
N ASP A 174 13.44 -2.19 -12.45
CA ASP A 174 14.86 -2.11 -12.82
C ASP A 174 15.58 -0.87 -12.30
N LYS A 175 14.83 0.22 -12.07
CA LYS A 175 15.37 1.50 -11.59
C LYS A 175 15.17 1.72 -10.10
N SER A 176 14.45 0.82 -9.43
CA SER A 176 14.06 1.01 -8.04
C SER A 176 15.26 0.84 -7.11
N ALA A 177 15.48 1.82 -6.23
CA ALA A 177 16.41 1.72 -5.12
C ALA A 177 15.85 0.89 -3.96
N ASP A 178 14.54 0.64 -3.93
CA ASP A 178 13.87 -0.16 -2.90
C ASP A 178 14.06 -1.67 -3.07
N LEU A 179 14.45 -2.11 -4.27
CA LEU A 179 14.55 -3.52 -4.63
C LEU A 179 16.00 -3.95 -4.75
N SER A 180 16.39 -4.93 -3.94
CA SER A 180 17.66 -5.62 -4.12
C SER A 180 17.71 -6.36 -5.47
N LEU A 181 18.92 -6.62 -5.97
CA LEU A 181 19.11 -7.41 -7.20
C LEU A 181 18.40 -8.77 -7.13
N ALA A 182 18.39 -9.40 -5.96
CA ALA A 182 17.68 -10.65 -5.73
C ALA A 182 16.16 -10.48 -5.91
N SER A 183 15.57 -9.43 -5.34
CA SER A 183 14.14 -9.13 -5.48
C SER A 183 13.75 -8.76 -6.92
N GLN A 184 14.58 -7.97 -7.61
CA GLN A 184 14.37 -7.67 -9.04
C GLN A 184 14.41 -8.95 -9.88
N MET A 185 15.38 -9.84 -9.64
CA MET A 185 15.47 -11.13 -10.34
C MET A 185 14.28 -12.03 -10.01
N PHE A 186 13.86 -12.10 -8.75
CA PHE A 186 12.70 -12.87 -8.32
C PHE A 186 11.43 -12.42 -9.04
N TYR A 187 11.15 -11.12 -9.07
CA TYR A 187 9.99 -10.56 -9.77
C TYR A 187 10.02 -10.92 -11.27
N LYS A 188 11.17 -10.76 -11.94
CA LYS A 188 11.33 -11.12 -13.36
C LYS A 188 11.12 -12.61 -13.60
N GLN A 189 11.62 -13.48 -12.73
CA GLN A 189 11.45 -14.93 -12.84
C GLN A 189 9.99 -15.33 -12.64
N ALA A 190 9.32 -14.77 -11.63
CA ALA A 190 7.90 -15.03 -11.37
C ALA A 190 7.03 -14.62 -12.57
N ARG A 191 7.27 -13.45 -13.16
CA ARG A 191 6.57 -13.02 -14.39
C ARG A 191 6.80 -13.95 -15.57
N LYS A 192 8.04 -14.40 -15.79
CA LYS A 192 8.36 -15.36 -16.87
C LYS A 192 7.64 -16.70 -16.65
N ALA A 193 7.66 -17.23 -15.42
CA ALA A 193 6.98 -18.48 -15.08
C ALA A 193 5.46 -18.38 -15.35
N ASN A 194 4.83 -17.26 -14.97
CA ASN A 194 3.40 -17.04 -15.21
C ASN A 194 3.06 -16.74 -16.67
N SER A 195 4.03 -16.29 -17.48
CA SER A 195 3.81 -16.01 -18.91
C SER A 195 3.73 -17.28 -19.78
N CYS A 196 4.25 -18.42 -19.29
CA CYS A 196 4.30 -19.69 -20.05
C CYS A 196 2.99 -20.49 -20.07
N CYS A 197 1.89 -19.98 -19.51
CA CYS A 197 0.59 -20.68 -19.48
C CYS A 197 -0.50 -20.01 -20.34
N THR A 198 -0.13 -19.29 -21.41
CA THR A 198 -1.09 -18.71 -22.38
C THR A 198 -1.28 -19.53 -23.66
N PHE A 199 -0.79 -20.78 -23.69
CA PHE A 199 -1.06 -21.72 -24.78
C PHE A 199 -1.72 -22.99 -24.24
N MET A 200 -3.05 -22.98 -24.15
CA MET A 200 -3.94 -24.04 -24.66
C MET A 200 -5.38 -23.52 -24.74
#